data_AF-A0A3D8Y5N2-F1
#
_entry.id   AF-A0A3D8Y5N2-F1
#
_cell.length_a   1.000
_cell.length_b   1.000
_cell.length_c   1.000
_cell.angle_alpha   90.00
_cell.angle_beta   90.00
_cell.angle_gamma   90.00
#
_symmetry.space_group_name_H-M   'P 1'
#
loop_
_entity.id
_entity.type
_entity.pdbx_description
1 polymer ?
#
loop_
_entity_poly.entity_id
_entity_poly.type
_entity_poly.pdbx_seq_one_letter_code
_entity_poly.pdbx_strand_id
1 'polypeptide(L)'
;MKKLIAVVFLFLSLSVSAQDKSAAVQFWEMLEKHCGKSFEGSLTSTPANADFAGKKLVMHVRSCEDKTIRIPFFVGEDKSRTWVLTLENDRIQLKHDHRHADGSEDKVTQYGGKATNSGSAGIQVFPADQQTVDLLPQAATNVWWITLDEESFSYNLRRMGSDRLFTVTFDLTKTEENPTAPWGWK
;
A
#
# COMPACT_ATOMS: atom_id res chain seq x y z
N MET A 1 57.18 -5.98 -49.82
CA MET A 1 56.23 -4.96 -49.31
C MET A 1 55.12 -5.67 -48.54
N LYS A 2 55.24 -5.81 -47.21
CA LYS A 2 54.22 -6.48 -46.37
C LYS A 2 53.39 -5.39 -45.70
N LYS A 3 52.13 -5.22 -46.11
CA LYS A 3 51.19 -4.30 -45.47
C LYS A 3 50.66 -4.96 -44.20
N LEU A 4 51.05 -4.44 -43.04
CA LEU A 4 50.46 -4.79 -41.76
C LEU A 4 49.07 -4.12 -41.69
N ILE A 5 48.00 -4.89 -41.78
CA ILE A 5 46.65 -4.41 -41.51
C ILE A 5 46.46 -4.49 -40.00
N ALA A 6 46.54 -3.34 -39.32
CA ALA A 6 46.18 -3.23 -37.92
C ALA A 6 44.65 -3.20 -37.81
N VAL A 7 44.05 -4.31 -37.38
CA VAL A 7 42.63 -4.38 -37.02
C VAL A 7 42.48 -3.78 -35.63
N VAL A 8 41.99 -2.55 -35.57
CA VAL A 8 41.61 -1.89 -34.32
C VAL A 8 40.28 -2.49 -33.86
N PHE A 9 40.33 -3.40 -32.89
CA PHE A 9 39.14 -3.84 -32.17
C PHE A 9 38.69 -2.72 -31.23
N LEU A 10 37.67 -1.98 -31.65
CA LEU A 10 36.98 -1.01 -30.79
C LEU A 10 36.14 -1.79 -29.77
N PHE A 11 36.66 -1.96 -28.55
CA PHE A 11 35.86 -2.46 -27.43
C PHE A 11 34.80 -1.42 -27.09
N LEU A 12 33.58 -1.65 -27.57
CA LEU A 12 32.41 -0.87 -27.18
C LEU A 12 32.08 -1.29 -25.74
N SER A 13 32.52 -0.50 -24.77
CA SER A 13 32.11 -0.63 -23.37
C SER A 13 30.61 -0.35 -23.30
N LEU A 14 29.78 -1.39 -23.40
CA LEU A 14 28.38 -1.32 -23.04
C LEU A 14 28.32 -1.14 -21.53
N SER A 15 28.32 0.12 -21.09
CA SER A 15 27.91 0.49 -19.75
C SER A 15 26.44 0.10 -19.62
N VAL A 16 26.19 -1.12 -19.16
CA VAL A 16 24.87 -1.52 -18.68
C VAL A 16 24.59 -0.67 -17.46
N SER A 17 23.91 0.46 -17.65
CA SER A 17 23.30 1.18 -16.55
C SER A 17 22.24 0.25 -15.97
N ALA A 18 22.55 -0.37 -14.83
CA ALA A 18 21.50 -0.92 -13.99
C ALA A 18 20.57 0.26 -13.68
N GLN A 19 19.37 0.27 -14.24
CA GLN A 19 18.40 1.31 -13.95
C GLN A 19 18.04 1.15 -12.47
N ASP A 20 18.40 2.14 -11.66
CA ASP A 20 18.03 2.16 -10.26
C ASP A 20 16.51 1.98 -10.16
N LYS A 21 16.09 1.02 -9.33
CA LYS A 21 14.66 0.75 -9.12
C LYS A 21 13.98 2.02 -8.66
N SER A 22 12.80 2.32 -9.20
CA SER A 22 12.02 3.46 -8.74
C SER A 22 11.69 3.30 -7.25
N ALA A 23 11.48 4.42 -6.56
CA ALA A 23 11.11 4.41 -5.15
C ALA A 23 9.83 3.59 -4.87
N ALA A 24 8.87 3.61 -5.80
CA ALA A 24 7.65 2.81 -5.73
C ALA A 24 7.96 1.30 -5.79
N VAL A 25 8.88 0.88 -6.67
CA VAL A 25 9.31 -0.53 -6.75
C VAL A 25 10.06 -0.94 -5.48
N GLN A 26 10.93 -0.08 -4.93
CA GLN A 26 11.62 -0.37 -3.66
C GLN A 26 10.63 -0.53 -2.50
N PHE A 27 9.64 0.36 -2.40
CA PHE A 27 8.55 0.26 -1.42
C PHE A 27 7.76 -1.03 -1.59
N TRP A 28 7.39 -1.36 -2.83
CA TRP A 28 6.63 -2.56 -3.17
C TRP A 28 7.37 -3.84 -2.74
N GLU A 29 8.64 -3.97 -3.10
CA GLU A 29 9.47 -5.12 -2.73
C GLU A 29 9.68 -5.23 -1.22
N MET A 30 9.73 -4.10 -0.50
CA MET A 30 9.76 -4.12 0.97
C MET A 30 8.46 -4.68 1.54
N LEU A 31 7.31 -4.26 1.02
CA LEU A 31 6.00 -4.73 1.45
C LEU A 31 5.80 -6.23 1.16
N GLU A 32 6.25 -6.72 0.01
CA GLU A 32 6.13 -8.13 -0.39
C GLU A 32 6.85 -9.09 0.58
N LYS A 33 7.91 -8.66 1.28
CA LYS A 33 8.59 -9.47 2.31
C LYS A 33 7.69 -9.87 3.47
N HIS A 34 6.55 -9.19 3.62
CA HIS A 34 5.56 -9.45 4.65
C HIS A 34 4.39 -10.31 4.16
N CYS A 35 4.42 -10.79 2.91
CA CYS A 35 3.35 -11.63 2.37
C CYS A 35 3.06 -12.86 3.24
N GLY A 36 1.78 -13.13 3.48
CA GLY A 36 1.28 -14.19 4.33
C GLY A 36 1.44 -13.95 5.84
N LYS A 37 1.90 -12.77 6.27
CA LYS A 37 2.06 -12.43 7.69
C LYS A 37 0.97 -11.48 8.15
N SER A 38 0.61 -11.60 9.43
CA SER A 38 -0.33 -10.72 10.13
C SER A 38 0.33 -10.03 11.31
N PHE A 39 -0.16 -8.84 11.62
CA PHE A 39 0.40 -7.97 12.65
C PHE A 39 -0.72 -7.25 13.39
N GLU A 40 -0.60 -7.15 14.71
CA GLU A 40 -1.51 -6.34 15.52
C GLU A 40 -1.11 -4.86 15.44
N GLY A 41 -2.13 -4.00 15.31
CA GLY A 41 -2.00 -2.56 15.17
C GLY A 41 -2.51 -1.82 16.39
N SER A 42 -2.02 -0.60 16.56
CA SER A 42 -2.47 0.35 17.59
C SER A 42 -2.86 1.68 16.96
N LEU A 43 -3.93 2.30 17.46
CA LEU A 43 -4.30 3.66 17.07
C LEU A 43 -3.33 4.65 17.71
N THR A 44 -2.71 5.48 16.87
CA THR A 44 -1.75 6.50 17.33
C THR A 44 -2.22 7.93 17.07
N SER A 45 -3.29 8.12 16.30
CA SER A 45 -3.94 9.43 16.12
C SER A 45 -4.81 9.83 17.31
N THR A 46 -4.78 11.12 17.67
CA THR A 46 -5.60 11.71 18.73
C THR A 46 -6.60 12.75 18.16
N PRO A 47 -7.85 12.79 18.67
CA PRO A 47 -8.48 11.78 19.52
C PRO A 47 -8.63 10.44 18.77
N ALA A 48 -8.67 9.34 19.52
CA ALA A 48 -8.88 8.03 18.92
C ALA A 48 -10.23 7.99 18.19
N ASN A 49 -10.25 7.42 16.98
CA ASN A 49 -11.49 7.24 16.26
C ASN A 49 -12.35 6.16 16.96
N ALA A 50 -13.56 6.55 17.38
CA ALA A 50 -14.48 5.69 18.14
C ALA A 50 -14.82 4.38 17.43
N ASP A 51 -14.79 4.34 16.09
CA ASP A 51 -15.09 3.12 15.32
C ASP A 51 -14.04 2.03 15.53
N PHE A 52 -12.83 2.40 15.96
CA PHE A 52 -11.67 1.51 16.10
C PHE A 52 -11.20 1.40 17.56
N ALA A 53 -11.50 2.40 18.39
CA ALA A 53 -11.05 2.44 19.78
C ALA A 53 -11.56 1.22 20.57
N GLY A 54 -10.67 0.60 21.33
CA GLY A 54 -10.98 -0.57 22.16
C GLY A 54 -11.17 -1.89 21.41
N LYS A 55 -10.89 -1.93 20.10
CA LYS A 55 -10.98 -3.15 19.28
C LYS A 55 -9.57 -3.67 18.93
N LYS A 56 -9.44 -5.00 18.80
CA LYS A 56 -8.22 -5.60 18.24
C LYS A 56 -8.13 -5.23 16.76
N LEU A 57 -7.01 -4.62 16.37
CA LEU A 57 -6.77 -4.18 15.00
C LEU A 57 -5.72 -5.09 14.39
N VAL A 58 -6.04 -5.80 13.30
CA VAL A 58 -5.08 -6.72 12.67
C VAL A 58 -4.99 -6.42 11.19
N MET A 59 -3.77 -6.21 10.69
CA MET A 59 -3.53 -6.27 9.26
C MET A 59 -2.99 -7.65 8.88
N HIS A 60 -3.36 -8.14 7.70
CA HIS A 60 -2.81 -9.36 7.13
C HIS A 60 -2.38 -9.05 5.69
N VAL A 61 -1.10 -9.16 5.36
CA VAL A 61 -0.63 -9.00 3.97
C VAL A 61 -0.93 -10.30 3.21
N ARG A 62 -2.19 -10.50 2.83
CA ARG A 62 -2.73 -11.83 2.50
C ARG A 62 -2.38 -12.34 1.10
N SER A 63 -2.48 -11.49 0.08
CA SER A 63 -2.17 -11.86 -1.32
C SER A 63 -1.19 -10.88 -1.90
N CYS A 64 -0.18 -11.39 -2.60
CA CYS A 64 0.83 -10.63 -3.33
C CYS A 64 0.98 -11.25 -4.73
N GLU A 65 0.21 -10.70 -5.66
CA GLU A 65 0.28 -10.98 -7.08
C GLU A 65 1.22 -9.96 -7.75
N ASP A 66 1.71 -10.26 -8.97
CA ASP A 66 2.73 -9.48 -9.69
C ASP A 66 2.58 -7.95 -9.62
N LYS A 67 1.34 -7.45 -9.61
CA LYS A 67 1.03 -6.01 -9.56
C LYS A 67 -0.01 -5.66 -8.51
N THR A 68 -0.42 -6.59 -7.66
CA THR A 68 -1.50 -6.35 -6.69
C THR A 68 -1.22 -6.99 -5.35
N ILE A 69 -1.16 -6.17 -4.30
CA ILE A 69 -1.08 -6.61 -2.91
C ILE A 69 -2.39 -6.28 -2.22
N ARG A 70 -2.92 -7.26 -1.48
CA ARG A 70 -4.20 -7.14 -0.77
C ARG A 70 -3.98 -7.36 0.71
N ILE A 71 -4.32 -6.33 1.47
CA ILE A 71 -4.09 -6.27 2.91
C ILE A 71 -5.45 -6.14 3.62
N PRO A 72 -6.11 -7.25 3.98
CA PRO A 72 -7.24 -7.22 4.88
C PRO A 72 -6.90 -6.51 6.20
N PHE A 73 -7.81 -5.65 6.64
CA PHE A 73 -7.72 -4.93 7.90
C PHE A 73 -8.94 -5.25 8.78
N PHE A 74 -8.70 -6.10 9.77
CA PHE A 74 -9.71 -6.60 10.70
C PHE A 74 -9.85 -5.66 11.89
N VAL A 75 -11.09 -5.40 12.28
CA VAL A 75 -11.44 -4.47 13.37
C VAL A 75 -12.36 -5.19 14.34
N GLY A 76 -11.77 -5.91 15.29
CA GLY A 76 -12.48 -6.94 16.05
C GLY A 76 -13.05 -8.00 15.10
N GLU A 77 -14.36 -8.25 15.20
CA GLU A 77 -15.06 -9.22 14.34
C GLU A 77 -15.42 -8.69 12.94
N ASP A 78 -15.20 -7.40 12.69
CA ASP A 78 -15.49 -6.79 11.39
C ASP A 78 -14.37 -7.11 10.38
N LYS A 79 -14.75 -7.87 9.33
CA LYS A 79 -13.85 -8.37 8.28
C LYS A 79 -14.13 -7.72 6.92
N SER A 80 -14.77 -6.55 6.91
CA SER A 80 -15.24 -5.88 5.69
C SER A 80 -14.13 -5.22 4.88
N ARG A 81 -13.00 -4.84 5.48
CA ARG A 81 -12.05 -3.88 4.88
C ARG A 81 -10.82 -4.57 4.35
N THR A 82 -10.45 -4.24 3.12
CA THR A 82 -9.18 -4.63 2.50
C THR A 82 -8.55 -3.43 1.81
N TRP A 83 -7.31 -3.12 2.14
CA TRP A 83 -6.50 -2.21 1.32
C TRP A 83 -5.98 -2.97 0.11
N VAL A 84 -6.29 -2.48 -1.08
CA VAL A 84 -5.82 -3.03 -2.35
C VAL A 84 -4.80 -2.06 -2.91
N LEU A 85 -3.55 -2.51 -2.99
CA LEU A 85 -2.45 -1.75 -3.58
C LEU A 85 -2.18 -2.30 -4.98
N THR A 86 -2.04 -1.42 -5.96
CA THR A 86 -1.72 -1.78 -7.34
C THR A 86 -0.48 -1.01 -7.82
N LEU A 87 0.55 -1.73 -8.28
CA LEU A 87 1.75 -1.13 -8.86
C LEU A 87 1.63 -1.03 -10.39
N GLU A 88 1.72 0.18 -10.91
CA GLU A 88 1.65 0.44 -12.35
C GLU A 88 2.43 1.70 -12.73
N ASN A 89 3.34 1.58 -13.70
CA ASN A 89 4.14 2.69 -14.25
C ASN A 89 4.89 3.45 -13.14
N ASP A 90 5.62 2.72 -12.28
CA ASP A 90 6.39 3.26 -11.14
C ASP A 90 5.57 4.10 -10.15
N ARG A 91 4.26 3.79 -10.04
CA ARG A 91 3.34 4.44 -9.11
C ARG A 91 2.43 3.41 -8.49
N ILE A 92 2.09 3.62 -7.22
CA ILE A 92 1.18 2.77 -6.49
C ILE A 92 -0.19 3.45 -6.41
N GLN A 93 -1.25 2.68 -6.64
CA GLN A 93 -2.62 3.07 -6.33
C GLN A 93 -3.07 2.35 -5.05
N LEU A 94 -3.78 3.06 -4.19
CA LEU A 94 -4.48 2.51 -3.04
C LEU A 94 -5.98 2.58 -3.30
N LYS A 95 -6.69 1.47 -3.14
CA LYS A 95 -8.15 1.38 -3.09
C LYS A 95 -8.62 0.66 -1.82
N HIS A 96 -9.82 0.98 -1.37
CA HIS A 96 -10.46 0.36 -0.21
C HIS A 96 -11.57 -0.57 -0.70
N ASP A 97 -11.31 -1.87 -0.74
CA ASP A 97 -12.34 -2.89 -0.99
C ASP A 97 -13.12 -3.13 0.31
N HIS A 98 -14.43 -2.91 0.24
CA HIS A 98 -15.34 -2.94 1.36
C HIS A 98 -16.47 -3.90 0.99
N ARG A 99 -16.68 -4.91 1.83
CA ARG A 99 -17.65 -5.97 1.56
C ARG A 99 -18.59 -6.18 2.72
N HIS A 100 -19.80 -6.60 2.41
CA HIS A 100 -20.77 -7.09 3.38
C HIS A 100 -20.41 -8.51 3.84
N ALA A 101 -21.01 -8.97 4.94
CA ALA A 101 -20.74 -10.29 5.51
C ALA A 101 -21.09 -11.46 4.56
N ASP A 102 -22.02 -11.25 3.63
CA ASP A 102 -22.35 -12.20 2.56
C ASP A 102 -21.33 -12.22 1.41
N GLY A 103 -20.36 -11.30 1.44
CA GLY A 103 -19.28 -11.16 0.47
C GLY A 103 -19.56 -10.24 -0.72
N SER A 104 -20.78 -9.69 -0.82
CA SER A 104 -21.10 -8.67 -1.81
C SER A 104 -20.38 -7.35 -1.54
N GLU A 105 -20.11 -6.58 -2.59
CA GLU A 105 -19.47 -5.28 -2.44
C GLU A 105 -20.41 -4.26 -1.77
N ASP A 106 -19.87 -3.47 -0.85
CA ASP A 106 -20.57 -2.32 -0.27
C ASP A 106 -20.78 -1.25 -1.36
N LYS A 107 -21.85 -0.45 -1.25
CA LYS A 107 -22.07 0.68 -2.17
C LYS A 107 -20.93 1.69 -2.11
N VAL A 108 -20.29 1.84 -0.95
CA VAL A 108 -19.15 2.73 -0.71
C VAL A 108 -17.88 1.89 -0.65
N THR A 109 -17.38 1.54 -1.82
CA THR A 109 -16.15 0.74 -2.00
C THR A 109 -15.27 1.30 -3.12
N GLN A 110 -14.05 0.79 -3.25
CA GLN A 110 -13.08 1.14 -4.29
C GLN A 110 -12.73 2.64 -4.33
N TYR A 111 -12.89 3.34 -3.21
CA TYR A 111 -12.37 4.71 -3.02
C TYR A 111 -10.89 4.67 -2.61
N GLY A 112 -10.17 5.74 -2.89
CA GLY A 112 -8.74 5.88 -2.61
C GLY A 112 -8.05 6.84 -3.58
N GLY A 113 -6.85 6.49 -4.02
CA GLY A 113 -6.03 7.41 -4.82
C GLY A 113 -4.82 6.76 -5.46
N LYS A 114 -4.29 7.39 -6.52
CA LYS A 114 -3.02 7.01 -7.14
C LYS A 114 -1.92 7.98 -6.73
N ALA A 115 -0.75 7.46 -6.41
CA ALA A 115 0.41 8.29 -6.14
C ALA A 115 0.71 9.21 -7.34
N THR A 116 0.96 10.49 -7.06
CA THR A 116 1.18 11.51 -8.11
C THR A 116 2.61 11.45 -8.69
N ASN A 117 3.52 10.80 -7.98
CA ASN A 117 4.90 10.52 -8.35
C ASN A 117 5.31 9.12 -7.82
N SER A 118 6.60 8.77 -7.89
CA SER A 118 7.12 7.48 -7.42
C SER A 118 7.18 7.34 -5.88
N GLY A 119 6.86 8.39 -5.12
CA GLY A 119 7.02 8.44 -3.68
C GLY A 119 8.47 8.29 -3.22
N SER A 120 8.66 7.78 -2.01
CA SER A 120 9.95 7.34 -1.48
C SER A 120 9.93 5.84 -1.19
N ALA A 121 11.10 5.23 -0.97
CA ALA A 121 11.20 3.81 -0.66
C ALA A 121 10.42 3.43 0.62
N GLY A 122 10.22 4.36 1.56
CA GLY A 122 9.50 4.12 2.80
C GLY A 122 8.14 4.81 2.93
N ILE A 123 7.75 5.68 1.98
CA ILE A 123 6.47 6.41 2.07
C ILE A 123 5.81 6.52 0.70
N GLN A 124 4.54 6.17 0.63
CA GLN A 124 3.67 6.35 -0.53
C GLN A 124 2.44 7.16 -0.15
N VAL A 125 2.11 8.17 -0.96
CA VAL A 125 1.03 9.14 -0.68
C VAL A 125 -0.02 9.06 -1.78
N PHE A 126 -1.29 9.00 -1.40
CA PHE A 126 -2.43 8.78 -2.27
C PHE A 126 -3.48 9.88 -2.04
N PRO A 127 -3.42 11.00 -2.78
CA PRO A 127 -4.52 11.97 -2.82
C PRO A 127 -5.78 11.34 -3.42
N ALA A 128 -6.96 11.72 -2.94
CA ALA A 128 -8.23 11.25 -3.47
C ALA A 128 -8.33 11.42 -5.00
N ASP A 129 -8.64 10.32 -5.69
CA ASP A 129 -8.87 10.33 -7.14
C ASP A 129 -10.31 10.73 -7.49
N GLN A 130 -10.58 10.94 -8.79
CA GLN A 130 -11.89 11.38 -9.25
C GLN A 130 -13.01 10.38 -8.89
N GLN A 131 -12.75 9.07 -8.97
CA GLN A 131 -13.72 8.06 -8.55
C GLN A 131 -14.12 8.23 -7.08
N THR A 132 -13.16 8.59 -6.23
CA THR A 132 -13.41 8.89 -4.82
C THR A 132 -14.25 10.15 -4.65
N VAL A 133 -13.99 11.20 -5.44
CA VAL A 133 -14.80 12.44 -5.41
C VAL A 133 -16.24 12.16 -5.83
N ASP A 134 -16.42 11.38 -6.89
CA ASP A 134 -17.75 11.06 -7.43
C ASP A 134 -18.55 10.19 -6.44
N LEU A 135 -17.90 9.25 -5.76
CA LEU A 135 -18.53 8.37 -4.78
C LEU A 135 -18.74 9.03 -3.41
N LEU A 136 -17.78 9.85 -2.98
CA LEU A 136 -17.71 10.48 -1.66
C LEU A 136 -17.21 11.92 -1.80
N PRO A 137 -18.06 12.88 -2.19
CA PRO A 137 -17.64 14.28 -2.38
C PRO A 137 -16.94 14.90 -1.16
N GLN A 138 -17.35 14.52 0.06
CA GLN A 138 -16.72 14.94 1.31
C GLN A 138 -15.29 14.40 1.53
N ALA A 139 -14.87 13.41 0.74
CA ALA A 139 -13.53 12.83 0.75
C ALA A 139 -12.62 13.45 -0.32
N ALA A 140 -13.09 14.44 -1.09
CA ALA A 140 -12.32 15.06 -2.16
C ALA A 140 -10.97 15.64 -1.71
N THR A 141 -10.87 16.05 -0.43
CA THR A 141 -9.63 16.57 0.15
C THR A 141 -8.91 15.57 1.06
N ASN A 142 -9.30 14.29 1.01
CA ASN A 142 -8.59 13.24 1.72
C ASN A 142 -7.23 12.98 1.05
N VAL A 143 -6.23 12.79 1.89
CA VAL A 143 -4.92 12.26 1.52
C VAL A 143 -4.63 11.07 2.42
N TRP A 144 -4.47 9.92 1.79
CA TRP A 144 -3.99 8.71 2.45
C TRP A 144 -2.49 8.59 2.28
N TRP A 145 -1.81 7.95 3.21
CA TRP A 145 -0.43 7.52 2.99
C TRP A 145 -0.09 6.28 3.81
N ILE A 146 0.87 5.52 3.30
CA ILE A 146 1.46 4.40 4.01
C ILE A 146 2.93 4.73 4.24
N THR A 147 3.38 4.52 5.49
CA THR A 147 4.80 4.51 5.84
C THR A 147 5.20 3.06 6.13
N LEU A 148 6.35 2.65 5.62
CA LEU A 148 6.90 1.31 5.77
C LEU A 148 8.41 1.40 5.96
N ASP A 149 8.91 0.68 6.95
CA ASP A 149 10.33 0.40 7.14
C ASP A 149 10.49 -1.08 7.57
N GLU A 150 11.67 -1.45 8.07
CA GLU A 150 11.96 -2.83 8.47
C GLU A 150 11.14 -3.31 9.68
N GLU A 151 10.72 -2.39 10.55
CA GLU A 151 10.12 -2.68 11.85
C GLU A 151 8.65 -2.25 11.95
N SER A 152 8.20 -1.34 11.09
CA SER A 152 6.89 -0.72 11.21
C SER A 152 6.16 -0.52 9.88
N PHE A 153 4.84 -0.71 9.94
CA PHE A 153 3.91 -0.29 8.90
C PHE A 153 2.92 0.69 9.53
N SER A 154 2.61 1.79 8.88
CA SER A 154 1.48 2.64 9.28
C SER A 154 0.58 2.95 8.10
N TYR A 155 -0.72 2.90 8.35
CA TYR A 155 -1.73 3.44 7.44
C TYR A 155 -2.29 4.72 8.04
N ASN A 156 -2.44 5.73 7.20
CA ASN A 156 -2.77 7.07 7.61
C ASN A 156 -3.81 7.73 6.70
N LEU A 157 -4.57 8.65 7.26
CA LEU A 157 -5.51 9.53 6.56
C LEU A 157 -5.51 10.92 7.21
N ARG A 158 -5.36 11.96 6.40
CA ARG A 158 -5.67 13.35 6.75
C ARG A 158 -6.71 13.88 5.77
N ARG A 159 -7.71 14.61 6.28
CA ARG A 159 -8.58 15.43 5.42
C ARG A 159 -8.11 16.87 5.47
N MET A 160 -7.64 17.37 4.33
CA MET A 160 -7.13 18.74 4.24
C MET A 160 -8.26 19.75 4.53
N GLY A 161 -7.94 20.79 5.29
CA GLY A 161 -8.91 21.77 5.78
C GLY A 161 -9.74 21.32 6.99
N SER A 162 -9.34 20.24 7.68
CA SER A 162 -9.97 19.79 8.92
C SER A 162 -8.96 19.20 9.90
N ASP A 163 -9.40 18.95 11.14
CA ASP A 163 -8.61 18.26 12.17
C ASP A 163 -8.63 16.72 12.05
N ARG A 164 -9.37 16.20 11.07
CA ARG A 164 -9.51 14.74 10.89
C ARG A 164 -8.17 14.13 10.49
N LEU A 165 -7.59 13.41 11.44
CA LEU A 165 -6.42 12.54 11.31
C LEU A 165 -6.79 11.15 11.80
N PHE A 166 -6.38 10.13 11.05
CA PHE A 166 -6.45 8.74 11.47
C PHE A 166 -5.10 8.09 11.18
N THR A 167 -4.53 7.43 12.18
CA THR A 167 -3.30 6.64 12.03
C THR A 167 -3.43 5.36 12.84
N VAL A 168 -3.13 4.25 12.17
CA VAL A 168 -2.91 2.95 12.78
C VAL A 168 -1.49 2.48 12.42
N THR A 169 -0.75 2.03 13.43
CA THR A 169 0.63 1.57 13.30
C THR A 169 0.73 0.11 13.74
N PHE A 170 1.49 -0.69 12.99
CA PHE A 170 1.70 -2.12 13.21
C PHE A 170 3.19 -2.38 13.40
N ASP A 171 3.51 -3.21 14.40
CA ASP A 171 4.87 -3.65 14.70
C ASP A 171 5.19 -4.90 13.86
N LEU A 172 6.01 -4.73 12.82
CA LEU A 172 6.38 -5.79 11.86
C LEU A 172 7.36 -6.81 12.45
N THR A 173 7.91 -6.56 13.64
CA THR A 173 8.77 -7.51 14.34
C THR A 173 7.98 -8.58 15.11
N LYS A 174 6.67 -8.36 15.28
CA LYS A 174 5.78 -9.25 16.05
C LYS A 174 4.64 -9.77 15.19
N THR A 175 4.81 -10.96 14.64
CA THR A 175 3.77 -11.64 13.88
C THR A 175 2.66 -12.16 14.80
N GLU A 176 1.42 -12.03 14.35
CA GLU A 176 0.23 -12.61 14.95
C GLU A 176 -0.23 -13.85 14.19
N GLU A 177 -1.11 -14.66 14.80
CA GLU A 177 -1.80 -15.74 14.10
C GLU A 177 -2.62 -15.16 12.93
N ASN A 178 -2.54 -15.81 11.78
CA ASN A 178 -3.26 -15.34 10.60
C ASN A 178 -4.77 -15.49 10.80
N PRO A 179 -5.55 -14.41 10.63
CA PRO A 179 -7.00 -14.48 10.73
C PRO A 179 -7.59 -15.27 9.56
N THR A 180 -8.84 -15.67 9.72
CA THR A 180 -9.66 -16.23 8.62
C THR A 180 -9.74 -15.27 7.44
N ALA A 181 -10.21 -15.75 6.29
CA ALA A 181 -10.47 -14.89 5.14
C ALA A 181 -11.35 -13.67 5.50
N PRO A 182 -11.09 -12.49 4.90
CA PRO A 182 -12.03 -11.38 4.96
C PRO A 182 -13.33 -11.73 4.24
N TRP A 183 -14.39 -10.98 4.49
CA TRP A 183 -15.66 -11.24 3.82
C TRP A 183 -15.54 -11.07 2.30
N GLY A 184 -16.13 -11.99 1.54
CA GLY A 184 -16.10 -12.00 0.07
C GLY A 184 -14.90 -12.72 -0.55
N TRP A 185 -14.00 -13.27 0.26
CA TRP A 185 -12.80 -13.97 -0.20
C TRP A 185 -12.86 -15.44 0.22
N LYS A 186 -12.50 -16.34 -0.69
CA LYS A 186 -12.40 -17.78 -0.43
C LYS A 186 -10.94 -18.20 -0.50
#